data_AF-A0A1Q5UDH4-F1
#
_entry.id   AF-A0A1Q5UDH4-F1
#
_cell.length_a   1.000
_cell.length_b   1.000
_cell.length_c   1.000
_cell.angle_alpha   90.00
_cell.angle_beta   90.00
_cell.angle_gamma   90.00
#
_symmetry.space_group_name_H-M   'P 1'
#
loop_
_entity.id
_entity.type
_entity.pdbx_description
1 polymer ?
#
loop_
_entity_poly.entity_id
_entity_poly.type
_entity_poly.pdbx_seq_one_letter_code
_entity_poly.pdbx_strand_id
1 'polypeptide(L)'
;MALGQTTRLVKELCEGYFDLRDSRMKILIVPEVARILFQESEEELKIGLESGQIGANDKACGCSLLQLAFGWPKGVQLLLEAGASVGGGSLISFWGCPSPLREEDIGFNGFFHSTRLLLDAGCGLSIPVLQAPRSGKLLSLFASVLVKRRRKLGRLAQSCLPQEELQALGVYEDTVPDLHASRICERVAARGKTIDQSLLVRNQNASIYHNRDLIPSVMDELFNAGFKDFDSASSTNVTPLMTTYESFYSAWEGIERMVWFLSKGADISRTLPCSKAKTAHLLTVQIVGFLIAIVDIRKSDAVYFHWSSLEEKIAYSKEHLFPCPSLTDQCTCPCSPQGCTVVSVAGRQAMRWSRWSRITDKSSWLKRLISRIIDWAQSTPSAEQAVIRSLTFDALGLKHTCCIEIDGVVKASDRRDADKMVGRDPEEINEIQAENMQGMETFNQLLADFQAKFTELGLPIMEFLECYWHPHMVKHLLERDPYSEEHDRETRNIGVILQAEEEDLDRVSLLIGA
;
A
#
# COMPACT_ATOMS: atom_id res chain seq x y z
N MET A 1 31.63 32.61 -18.54
CA MET A 1 31.36 31.71 -17.39
C MET A 1 29.86 31.71 -17.07
N ALA A 2 29.06 31.15 -17.98
CA ALA A 2 27.63 30.86 -17.77
C ALA A 2 27.16 29.86 -18.85
N LEU A 3 27.93 28.77 -19.05
CA LEU A 3 27.45 27.61 -19.83
C LEU A 3 26.60 26.79 -18.86
N GLY A 4 25.28 26.98 -18.97
CA GLY A 4 24.25 26.52 -18.04
C GLY A 4 24.16 25.01 -17.95
N GLN A 5 23.98 24.53 -16.72
CA GLN A 5 24.09 23.13 -16.30
C GLN A 5 23.05 22.18 -16.94
N THR A 6 22.09 22.68 -17.74
CA THR A 6 21.20 21.88 -18.59
C THR A 6 22.01 20.94 -19.50
N THR A 7 23.16 21.42 -20.00
CA THR A 7 24.09 20.61 -20.80
C THR A 7 24.74 19.49 -20.00
N ARG A 8 24.86 19.57 -18.67
CA ARG A 8 25.60 18.59 -17.86
C ARG A 8 24.81 17.29 -17.64
N LEU A 9 23.51 17.39 -17.39
CA LEU A 9 22.65 16.23 -17.14
C LEU A 9 22.33 15.44 -18.42
N VAL A 10 22.11 16.14 -19.55
CA VAL A 10 21.97 15.48 -20.85
C VAL A 10 23.31 14.91 -21.33
N LYS A 11 24.44 15.56 -21.02
CA LYS A 11 25.78 15.03 -21.30
C LYS A 11 26.07 13.76 -20.48
N GLU A 12 25.69 13.71 -19.20
CA GLU A 12 25.80 12.51 -18.37
C GLU A 12 24.83 11.39 -18.83
N LEU A 13 23.63 11.73 -19.32
CA LEU A 13 22.68 10.76 -19.89
C LEU A 13 23.13 10.22 -21.25
N CYS A 14 23.75 11.05 -22.08
CA CYS A 14 24.42 10.59 -23.29
C CYS A 14 25.62 9.72 -22.91
N GLU A 15 26.46 10.12 -21.96
CA GLU A 15 27.65 9.35 -21.52
C GLU A 15 27.29 8.01 -20.83
N GLY A 16 26.18 7.91 -20.10
CA GLY A 16 25.75 6.69 -19.39
C GLY A 16 25.06 5.63 -20.25
N TYR A 17 24.55 5.99 -21.44
CA TYR A 17 24.00 5.03 -22.42
C TYR A 17 25.08 4.40 -23.31
N PHE A 18 26.33 4.87 -23.22
CA PHE A 18 27.47 4.27 -23.90
C PHE A 18 28.21 3.32 -22.95
N ASP A 19 28.20 2.03 -23.29
CA ASP A 19 29.00 1.01 -22.63
C ASP A 19 30.49 1.40 -22.69
N LEU A 20 31.01 1.94 -21.59
CA LEU A 20 32.41 2.37 -21.41
C LEU A 20 33.41 1.19 -21.45
N ARG A 21 32.98 -0.04 -21.78
CA ARG A 21 33.87 -1.22 -21.90
C ARG A 21 34.49 -1.39 -23.28
N ASP A 22 34.06 -0.67 -24.32
CA ASP A 22 34.73 -0.69 -25.63
C ASP A 22 35.68 0.52 -25.76
N SER A 23 36.98 0.27 -25.62
CA SER A 23 38.07 1.26 -25.62
C SER A 23 38.35 1.92 -26.97
N ARG A 24 37.42 1.84 -27.92
CA ARG A 24 37.46 2.61 -29.17
C ARG A 24 36.61 3.86 -29.02
N MET A 25 37.27 4.99 -28.72
CA MET A 25 36.68 6.34 -28.82
C MET A 25 36.14 6.56 -30.23
N LYS A 26 34.87 6.23 -30.46
CA LYS A 26 34.15 6.66 -31.66
C LYS A 26 33.88 8.14 -31.50
N ILE A 27 34.36 8.94 -32.45
CA ILE A 27 34.01 10.36 -32.56
C ILE A 27 32.49 10.44 -32.67
N LEU A 28 31.85 10.96 -31.63
CA LEU A 28 30.41 11.18 -31.60
C LEU A 28 30.09 12.39 -32.47
N ILE A 29 29.48 12.15 -33.63
CA ILE A 29 28.94 13.20 -34.47
C ILE A 29 27.62 13.63 -33.84
N VAL A 30 27.62 14.80 -33.19
CA VAL A 30 26.42 15.41 -32.62
C VAL A 30 25.66 16.10 -33.76
N PRO A 31 24.38 15.76 -34.01
CA PRO A 31 23.57 16.44 -35.02
C PRO A 31 23.51 17.95 -34.75
N GLU A 32 23.48 18.76 -35.80
CA GLU A 32 23.53 20.22 -35.69
C GLU A 32 22.37 20.78 -34.84
N VAL A 33 21.16 20.24 -35.00
CA VAL A 33 20.01 20.61 -34.16
C VAL A 33 20.25 20.34 -32.67
N ALA A 34 20.95 19.25 -32.32
CA ALA A 34 21.28 18.97 -30.93
C ALA A 34 22.29 19.99 -30.39
N ARG A 35 23.28 20.39 -31.21
CA ARG A 35 24.22 21.47 -30.85
C ARG A 35 23.47 22.77 -30.55
N ILE A 36 22.54 23.17 -31.42
CA ILE A 36 21.72 24.38 -31.23
C ILE A 36 20.98 24.35 -29.89
N LEU A 37 20.33 23.21 -29.58
CA LEU A 37 19.59 23.04 -28.32
C LEU A 37 20.52 23.05 -27.11
N PHE A 38 21.68 22.41 -27.17
CA PHE A 38 22.65 22.37 -26.06
C PHE A 38 23.32 23.72 -25.79
N GLN A 39 23.40 24.58 -26.80
CA GLN A 39 23.88 25.95 -26.67
C GLN A 39 22.77 26.93 -26.28
N GLU A 40 21.53 26.47 -26.20
CA GLU A 40 20.35 27.30 -25.92
C GLU A 40 20.25 28.51 -26.89
N SER A 41 20.65 28.31 -28.16
CA SER A 41 20.69 29.37 -29.19
C SER A 41 19.28 29.63 -29.73
N GLU A 42 18.61 30.64 -29.17
CA GLU A 42 17.24 31.01 -29.55
C GLU A 42 17.11 31.35 -31.04
N GLU A 43 18.03 32.17 -31.55
CA GLU A 43 18.00 32.68 -32.92
C GLU A 43 18.21 31.55 -33.95
N GLU A 44 19.20 30.69 -33.74
CA GLU A 44 19.46 29.54 -34.64
C GLU A 44 18.30 28.55 -34.64
N LEU A 45 17.71 28.26 -33.46
CA LEU A 45 16.56 27.38 -33.38
C LEU A 45 15.36 27.96 -34.12
N LYS A 46 15.09 29.26 -33.91
CA LYS A 46 13.97 29.95 -34.55
C LYS A 46 14.13 29.99 -36.08
N ILE A 47 15.30 30.40 -36.59
CA ILE A 47 15.60 30.42 -38.03
C ILE A 47 15.46 29.01 -38.62
N GLY A 48 15.98 27.99 -37.92
CA GLY A 48 15.88 26.60 -38.37
C GLY A 48 14.44 26.08 -38.45
N LEU A 49 13.59 26.43 -37.47
CA LEU A 49 12.17 26.08 -37.46
C LEU A 49 11.39 26.83 -38.56
N GLU A 50 11.61 28.15 -38.70
CA GLU A 50 10.92 29.00 -39.69
C GLU A 50 11.29 28.63 -41.14
N SER A 51 12.56 28.24 -41.37
CA SER A 51 13.03 27.78 -42.69
C SER A 51 12.66 26.33 -43.01
N GLY A 52 12.12 25.58 -42.05
CA GLY A 52 11.81 24.16 -42.19
C GLY A 52 13.05 23.24 -42.22
N GLN A 53 14.24 23.77 -41.91
CA GLN A 53 15.47 22.97 -41.76
C GLN A 53 15.45 22.09 -40.52
N ILE A 54 14.74 22.54 -39.47
CA ILE A 54 14.49 21.78 -38.25
C ILE A 54 13.00 21.50 -38.18
N GLY A 55 12.60 20.24 -38.24
CA GLY A 55 11.23 19.83 -37.95
C GLY A 55 10.97 19.88 -36.44
N ALA A 56 9.86 20.49 -36.01
CA ALA A 56 9.51 20.58 -34.58
C ALA A 56 9.38 19.20 -33.88
N ASN A 57 9.11 18.15 -34.67
CA ASN A 57 8.98 16.76 -34.22
C ASN A 57 10.20 15.89 -34.55
N ASP A 58 11.29 16.50 -35.02
CA ASP A 58 12.51 15.77 -35.33
C ASP A 58 13.08 15.09 -34.07
N LYS A 59 13.96 14.12 -34.32
CA LYS A 59 14.70 13.45 -33.27
C LYS A 59 16.19 13.67 -33.46
N ALA A 60 16.88 13.93 -32.36
CA ALA A 60 18.32 13.99 -32.30
C ALA A 60 18.79 13.06 -31.18
N CYS A 61 19.83 12.26 -31.46
CA CYS A 61 20.36 11.29 -30.49
C CYS A 61 19.29 10.33 -29.91
N GLY A 62 18.31 9.95 -30.73
CA GLY A 62 17.18 9.09 -30.30
C GLY A 62 16.12 9.77 -29.44
N CYS A 63 16.32 11.04 -29.06
CA CYS A 63 15.39 11.82 -28.25
C CYS A 63 14.61 12.81 -29.13
N SER A 64 13.39 13.17 -28.72
CA SER A 64 12.67 14.29 -29.32
C SER A 64 13.37 15.62 -29.00
N LEU A 65 13.20 16.63 -29.86
CA LEU A 65 13.75 17.96 -29.59
C LEU A 65 13.20 18.55 -28.28
N LEU A 66 11.94 18.27 -27.92
CA LEU A 66 11.37 18.70 -26.64
C LEU A 66 12.09 18.07 -25.43
N GLN A 67 12.53 16.82 -25.52
CA GLN A 67 13.33 16.18 -24.46
C GLN A 67 14.72 16.83 -24.34
N LEU A 68 15.34 17.17 -25.47
CA LEU A 68 16.66 17.82 -25.48
C LEU A 68 16.60 19.28 -25.00
N ALA A 69 15.52 19.99 -25.28
CA ALA A 69 15.29 21.37 -24.85
C ALA A 69 14.81 21.47 -23.40
N PHE A 70 14.50 20.36 -22.73
CA PHE A 70 13.91 20.38 -21.41
C PHE A 70 14.88 20.95 -20.36
N GLY A 71 14.43 21.97 -19.61
CA GLY A 71 15.30 22.78 -18.74
C GLY A 71 15.64 24.15 -19.34
N TRP A 72 15.43 24.33 -20.65
CA TRP A 72 15.48 25.60 -21.36
C TRP A 72 14.04 26.03 -21.80
N PRO A 73 13.31 26.81 -20.97
CA PRO A 73 11.89 27.10 -21.21
C PRO A 73 11.62 27.76 -22.56
N LYS A 74 12.53 28.62 -23.01
CA LYS A 74 12.35 29.35 -24.27
C LYS A 74 12.47 28.41 -25.48
N GLY A 75 13.40 27.46 -25.46
CA GLY A 75 13.50 26.42 -26.49
C GLY A 75 12.27 25.52 -26.53
N VAL A 76 11.77 25.09 -25.35
CA VAL A 76 10.52 24.34 -25.24
C VAL A 76 9.35 25.13 -25.83
N GLN A 77 9.23 26.41 -25.49
CA GLN A 77 8.18 27.28 -26.03
C GLN A 77 8.25 27.37 -27.56
N LEU A 78 9.44 27.65 -28.12
CA LEU A 78 9.61 27.75 -29.58
C LEU A 78 9.24 26.46 -30.31
N LEU A 79 9.65 25.31 -29.77
CA LEU A 79 9.29 24.01 -30.33
C LEU A 79 7.77 23.76 -30.28
N LEU A 80 7.11 24.07 -29.16
CA LEU A 80 5.66 23.94 -29.02
C LEU A 80 4.91 24.87 -29.97
N GLU A 81 5.34 26.12 -30.11
CA GLU A 81 4.78 27.10 -31.06
C GLU A 81 4.94 26.65 -32.51
N ALA A 82 6.04 25.95 -32.83
CA ALA A 82 6.26 25.32 -34.13
C ALA A 82 5.50 23.99 -34.36
N GLY A 83 4.64 23.59 -33.42
CA GLY A 83 3.81 22.38 -33.55
C GLY A 83 4.48 21.09 -33.10
N ALA A 84 5.50 21.17 -32.24
CA ALA A 84 6.05 19.98 -31.59
C ALA A 84 4.96 19.28 -30.76
N SER A 85 4.77 17.99 -31.01
CA SER A 85 3.87 17.16 -30.23
C SER A 85 4.54 16.76 -28.93
N VAL A 86 3.89 17.10 -27.81
CA VAL A 86 4.23 16.54 -26.49
C VAL A 86 4.06 15.02 -26.43
N GLY A 87 3.42 14.43 -27.44
CA GLY A 87 3.11 13.01 -27.52
C GLY A 87 2.10 12.55 -26.48
N GLY A 88 1.68 11.29 -26.57
CA GLY A 88 0.96 10.61 -25.49
C GLY A 88 1.86 10.21 -24.30
N GLY A 89 3.10 10.72 -24.27
CA GLY A 89 4.11 10.38 -23.27
C GLY A 89 3.82 11.00 -21.90
N SER A 90 4.29 10.34 -20.85
CA SER A 90 4.28 10.87 -19.48
C SER A 90 5.45 11.84 -19.30
N LEU A 91 5.28 12.88 -18.48
CA LEU A 91 6.34 13.85 -18.16
C LEU A 91 7.66 13.18 -17.73
N ILE A 92 7.61 11.98 -17.13
CA ILE A 92 8.79 11.22 -16.73
C ILE A 92 9.74 10.91 -17.91
N SER A 93 9.23 10.80 -19.14
CA SER A 93 10.07 10.56 -20.32
C SER A 93 10.95 11.75 -20.67
N PHE A 94 10.65 12.95 -20.14
CA PHE A 94 11.46 14.16 -20.33
C PHE A 94 12.56 14.29 -19.27
N TRP A 95 12.45 13.58 -18.15
CA TRP A 95 13.36 13.75 -17.02
C TRP A 95 14.62 12.89 -17.08
N GLY A 96 14.67 11.88 -17.95
CA GLY A 96 15.85 11.02 -18.09
C GLY A 96 16.20 10.16 -16.86
N CYS A 97 15.30 10.07 -15.87
CA CYS A 97 15.47 9.39 -14.56
C CYS A 97 16.18 10.22 -13.48
N PRO A 98 15.79 10.00 -12.21
CA PRO A 98 14.83 10.82 -11.50
C PRO A 98 15.39 12.23 -11.21
N SER A 99 14.70 13.29 -11.61
CA SER A 99 15.19 14.65 -11.36
C SER A 99 15.20 14.93 -9.84
N PRO A 100 16.39 15.09 -9.24
CA PRO A 100 16.54 15.28 -7.80
C PRO A 100 16.51 16.77 -7.41
N LEU A 101 16.14 17.65 -8.36
CA LEU A 101 16.34 19.09 -8.19
C LEU A 101 15.54 19.60 -7.00
N ARG A 102 16.27 20.13 -6.03
CA ARG A 102 15.73 20.92 -4.93
C ARG A 102 15.45 22.33 -5.45
N GLU A 103 14.58 23.04 -4.76
CA GLU A 103 14.20 24.41 -5.16
C GLU A 103 15.39 25.38 -5.15
N GLU A 104 16.39 25.08 -4.33
CA GLU A 104 17.66 25.78 -4.18
C GLU A 104 18.66 25.53 -5.33
N ASP A 105 18.40 24.55 -6.20
CA ASP A 105 19.30 24.26 -7.33
C ASP A 105 19.18 25.33 -8.42
N ILE A 106 20.33 25.75 -8.96
CA ILE A 106 20.44 26.81 -9.97
C ILE A 106 19.58 26.52 -11.22
N GLY A 107 19.43 25.24 -11.59
CA GLY A 107 18.63 24.80 -12.73
C GLY A 107 17.13 24.65 -12.47
N PHE A 108 16.67 24.80 -11.22
CA PHE A 108 15.30 24.50 -10.84
C PHE A 108 14.27 25.39 -11.56
N ASN A 109 14.54 26.69 -11.73
CA ASN A 109 13.61 27.58 -12.41
C ASN A 109 13.41 27.20 -13.89
N GLY A 110 14.50 26.88 -14.61
CA GLY A 110 14.43 26.42 -16.00
C GLY A 110 13.64 25.12 -16.12
N PHE A 111 13.88 24.18 -15.22
CA PHE A 111 13.12 22.92 -15.12
C PHE A 111 11.62 23.19 -14.83
N PHE A 112 11.32 24.02 -13.84
CA PHE A 112 9.96 24.34 -13.42
C PHE A 112 9.14 24.99 -14.55
N HIS A 113 9.73 25.98 -15.23
CA HIS A 113 9.06 26.66 -16.34
C HIS A 113 8.90 25.77 -17.58
N SER A 114 9.91 24.96 -17.92
CA SER A 114 9.79 23.96 -18.99
C SER A 114 8.67 22.97 -18.68
N THR A 115 8.61 22.49 -17.44
CA THR A 115 7.56 21.58 -16.96
C THR A 115 6.17 22.20 -17.11
N ARG A 116 6.00 23.46 -16.69
CA ARG A 116 4.74 24.18 -16.84
C ARG A 116 4.30 24.28 -18.30
N LEU A 117 5.21 24.64 -19.20
CA LEU A 117 4.93 24.73 -20.64
C LEU A 117 4.46 23.39 -21.22
N LEU A 118 5.15 22.28 -20.90
CA LEU A 118 4.75 20.95 -21.37
C LEU A 118 3.37 20.55 -20.80
N LEU A 119 3.09 20.86 -19.53
CA LEU A 119 1.80 20.57 -18.91
C LEU A 119 0.66 21.40 -19.50
N ASP A 120 0.89 22.68 -19.79
CA ASP A 120 -0.08 23.55 -20.46
C ASP A 120 -0.31 23.10 -21.92
N ALA A 121 0.70 22.53 -22.58
CA ALA A 121 0.58 21.91 -23.89
C ALA A 121 -0.11 20.53 -23.90
N GLY A 122 -0.50 20.00 -22.73
CA GLY A 122 -1.28 18.76 -22.63
C GLY A 122 -0.46 17.50 -22.33
N CYS A 123 0.81 17.61 -21.93
CA CYS A 123 1.62 16.46 -21.51
C CYS A 123 0.94 15.67 -20.37
N GLY A 124 0.99 14.33 -20.42
CA GLY A 124 0.33 13.46 -19.44
C GLY A 124 0.96 13.56 -18.04
N LEU A 125 0.13 13.55 -17.00
CA LEU A 125 0.56 13.39 -15.61
C LEU A 125 0.16 11.98 -15.13
N SER A 126 1.14 11.16 -14.81
CA SER A 126 0.94 9.84 -14.18
C SER A 126 1.27 9.91 -12.69
N ILE A 127 0.78 8.95 -11.91
CA ILE A 127 1.05 8.91 -10.47
C ILE A 127 2.55 8.84 -10.12
N PRO A 128 3.39 8.06 -10.83
CA PRO A 128 4.84 8.09 -10.60
C PRO A 128 5.47 9.48 -10.79
N VAL A 129 4.89 10.32 -11.67
CA VAL A 129 5.35 11.71 -11.85
C VAL A 129 5.01 12.58 -10.66
N LEU A 130 3.86 12.34 -10.00
CA LEU A 130 3.44 13.12 -8.83
C LEU A 130 4.34 12.91 -7.61
N GLN A 131 4.97 11.74 -7.50
CA GLN A 131 5.80 11.35 -6.36
C GLN A 131 7.27 11.69 -6.55
N ALA A 132 7.71 11.89 -7.79
CA ALA A 132 9.09 12.22 -8.10
C ALA A 132 9.60 13.56 -7.53
N PRO A 133 8.83 14.67 -7.53
CA PRO A 133 9.37 15.94 -7.07
C PRO A 133 9.65 15.92 -5.56
N ARG A 134 10.84 16.42 -5.20
CA ARG A 134 11.22 16.78 -3.82
C ARG A 134 10.89 18.23 -3.47
N SER A 135 10.33 18.97 -4.43
CA SER A 135 9.95 20.37 -4.32
C SER A 135 8.45 20.49 -4.08
N GLY A 136 8.07 21.24 -3.04
CA GLY A 136 6.68 21.60 -2.78
C GLY A 136 6.09 22.41 -3.93
N LYS A 137 6.84 23.33 -4.53
CA LYS A 137 6.39 24.15 -5.66
C LYS A 137 6.05 23.32 -6.90
N LEU A 138 6.84 22.29 -7.23
CA LEU A 138 6.52 21.37 -8.33
C LEU A 138 5.29 20.53 -8.02
N LEU A 139 5.18 20.03 -6.79
CA LEU A 139 4.03 19.26 -6.35
C LEU A 139 2.73 20.09 -6.43
N SER A 140 2.75 21.33 -5.95
CA SER A 140 1.62 22.28 -6.09
C SER A 140 1.29 22.59 -7.55
N LEU A 141 2.30 22.73 -8.42
CA LEU A 141 2.06 22.87 -9.86
C LEU A 141 1.31 21.65 -10.40
N PHE A 142 1.74 20.43 -10.07
CA PHE A 142 1.09 19.20 -10.55
C PHE A 142 -0.33 19.06 -10.05
N ALA A 143 -0.55 19.29 -8.75
CA ALA A 143 -1.89 19.28 -8.16
C ALA A 143 -2.80 20.31 -8.85
N SER A 144 -2.33 21.55 -9.03
CA SER A 144 -3.11 22.60 -9.71
C SER A 144 -3.48 22.26 -11.15
N VAL A 145 -2.55 21.64 -11.90
CA VAL A 145 -2.79 21.19 -13.28
C VAL A 145 -3.82 20.07 -13.31
N LEU A 146 -3.72 19.10 -12.39
CA LEU A 146 -4.71 18.03 -12.27
C LEU A 146 -6.11 18.58 -11.96
N VAL A 147 -6.22 19.51 -11.01
CA VAL A 147 -7.49 20.19 -10.69
C VAL A 147 -8.05 20.92 -11.91
N LYS A 148 -7.22 21.70 -12.62
CA LYS A 148 -7.62 22.42 -13.84
C LYS A 148 -8.16 21.45 -14.90
N ARG A 149 -7.50 20.31 -15.09
CA ARG A 149 -7.91 19.26 -16.04
C ARG A 149 -9.21 18.59 -15.61
N ARG A 150 -9.35 18.20 -14.34
CA ARG A 150 -10.59 17.61 -13.81
C ARG A 150 -11.78 18.55 -13.90
N ARG A 151 -11.62 19.84 -13.56
CA ARG A 151 -12.67 20.85 -13.75
C ARG A 151 -13.03 21.06 -15.22
N LYS A 152 -12.04 21.06 -16.12
CA LYS A 152 -12.30 21.14 -17.57
C LYS A 152 -13.09 19.92 -18.06
N LEU A 153 -12.77 18.72 -17.58
CA LEU A 153 -13.53 17.50 -17.86
C LEU A 153 -14.97 17.60 -17.31
N GLY A 154 -15.16 18.11 -16.09
CA GLY A 154 -16.48 18.35 -15.51
C GLY A 154 -17.33 19.32 -16.34
N ARG A 155 -16.77 20.45 -16.77
CA ARG A 155 -17.46 21.39 -17.68
C ARG A 155 -17.79 20.78 -19.03
N LEU A 156 -16.88 19.97 -19.58
CA LEU A 156 -17.15 19.25 -20.83
C LEU A 156 -18.33 18.30 -20.64
N ALA A 157 -18.40 17.58 -19.52
CA ALA A 157 -19.53 16.72 -19.18
C ALA A 157 -20.83 17.51 -19.05
N GLN A 158 -20.82 18.64 -18.34
CA GLN A 158 -21.99 19.52 -18.19
C GLN A 158 -22.53 20.03 -19.53
N SER A 159 -21.65 20.22 -20.52
CA SER A 159 -22.07 20.67 -21.86
C SER A 159 -22.71 19.58 -22.73
N CYS A 160 -22.63 18.31 -22.35
CA CYS A 160 -23.04 17.20 -23.24
C CYS A 160 -23.88 16.10 -22.58
N LEU A 161 -23.90 16.00 -21.25
CA LEU A 161 -24.66 15.00 -20.51
C LEU A 161 -25.93 15.63 -19.92
N PRO A 162 -27.05 14.87 -19.86
CA PRO A 162 -28.26 15.32 -19.19
C PRO A 162 -28.06 15.43 -17.67
N GLN A 163 -28.88 16.24 -17.01
CA GLN A 163 -28.74 16.57 -15.59
C GLN A 163 -28.77 15.34 -14.68
N GLU A 164 -29.59 14.34 -15.01
CA GLU A 164 -29.70 13.10 -14.25
C GLU A 164 -28.39 12.29 -14.30
N GLU A 165 -27.72 12.24 -15.46
CA GLU A 165 -26.42 11.57 -15.59
C GLU A 165 -25.32 12.35 -14.84
N LEU A 166 -25.36 13.68 -14.86
CA LEU A 166 -24.40 14.53 -14.13
C LEU A 166 -24.51 14.31 -12.61
N GLN A 167 -25.72 14.28 -12.07
CA GLN A 167 -25.98 13.99 -10.66
C GLN A 167 -25.49 12.59 -10.27
N ALA A 168 -25.78 11.58 -11.09
CA ALA A 168 -25.32 10.21 -10.85
C ALA A 168 -23.79 10.05 -10.90
N LEU A 169 -23.10 10.92 -11.65
CA LEU A 169 -21.63 10.97 -11.74
C LEU A 169 -20.99 11.92 -10.71
N GLY A 170 -21.79 12.56 -9.84
CA GLY A 170 -21.30 13.50 -8.84
C GLY A 170 -20.66 14.76 -9.44
N VAL A 171 -21.08 15.16 -10.64
CA VAL A 171 -20.56 16.35 -11.32
C VAL A 171 -21.39 17.55 -10.89
N TYR A 172 -20.81 18.39 -10.04
CA TYR A 172 -21.42 19.62 -9.53
C TYR A 172 -20.62 20.84 -9.97
N GLU A 173 -21.22 22.02 -9.83
CA GLU A 173 -20.48 23.28 -9.97
C GLU A 173 -19.40 23.37 -8.88
N ASP A 174 -18.23 23.88 -9.25
CA ASP A 174 -17.05 24.07 -8.40
C ASP A 174 -16.37 22.83 -7.78
N THR A 175 -16.91 21.63 -7.94
CA THR A 175 -16.25 20.40 -7.49
C THR A 175 -15.17 19.92 -8.45
N VAL A 176 -14.22 19.12 -7.94
CA VAL A 176 -13.20 18.45 -8.74
C VAL A 176 -13.65 17.01 -8.94
N PRO A 177 -14.13 16.61 -10.15
CA PRO A 177 -14.53 15.23 -10.38
C PRO A 177 -13.33 14.29 -10.22
N ASP A 178 -13.42 13.30 -9.34
CA ASP A 178 -12.33 12.33 -9.13
C ASP A 178 -12.82 10.89 -9.25
N LEU A 179 -13.64 10.40 -8.31
CA LEU A 179 -14.08 9.00 -8.26
C LEU A 179 -14.67 8.48 -9.58
N HIS A 180 -15.45 9.30 -10.27
CA HIS A 180 -16.15 8.94 -11.50
C HIS A 180 -15.51 9.52 -12.76
N ALA A 181 -14.29 10.06 -12.67
CA ALA A 181 -13.67 10.75 -13.80
C ALA A 181 -13.50 9.88 -15.05
N SER A 182 -13.21 8.59 -14.91
CA SER A 182 -13.16 7.66 -16.07
C SER A 182 -14.52 7.46 -16.72
N ARG A 183 -15.59 7.30 -15.92
CA ARG A 183 -16.97 7.16 -16.43
C ARG A 183 -17.42 8.41 -17.14
N ILE A 184 -17.03 9.58 -16.63
CA ILE A 184 -17.27 10.84 -17.32
C ILE A 184 -16.62 10.80 -18.70
N CYS A 185 -15.36 10.36 -18.82
CA CYS A 185 -14.72 10.20 -20.13
C CYS A 185 -15.49 9.24 -21.05
N GLU A 186 -15.90 8.06 -20.55
CA GLU A 186 -16.66 7.08 -21.32
C GLU A 186 -17.98 7.64 -21.84
N ARG A 187 -18.74 8.33 -20.97
CA ARG A 187 -20.05 8.91 -21.31
C ARG A 187 -19.94 10.07 -22.29
N VAL A 188 -18.97 10.96 -22.10
CA VAL A 188 -18.68 12.05 -23.03
C VAL A 188 -18.29 11.49 -24.41
N ALA A 189 -17.43 10.46 -24.45
CA ALA A 189 -17.01 9.82 -25.69
C ALA A 189 -18.17 9.08 -26.39
N ALA A 190 -19.05 8.41 -25.63
CA ALA A 190 -20.25 7.75 -26.18
C ALA A 190 -21.24 8.72 -26.85
N ARG A 191 -21.17 10.02 -26.53
CA ARG A 191 -21.92 11.09 -27.22
C ARG A 191 -21.19 11.65 -28.44
N GLY A 192 -20.12 11.00 -28.90
CA GLY A 192 -19.34 11.39 -30.08
C GLY A 192 -18.44 12.61 -29.87
N LYS A 193 -18.15 13.01 -28.63
CA LYS A 193 -17.23 14.12 -28.34
C LYS A 193 -15.80 13.60 -28.22
N THR A 194 -14.87 14.22 -28.95
CA THR A 194 -13.44 13.98 -28.79
C THR A 194 -12.96 14.56 -27.46
N ILE A 195 -12.30 13.73 -26.64
CA ILE A 195 -11.70 14.16 -25.38
C ILE A 195 -10.20 14.33 -25.61
N ASP A 196 -9.70 15.50 -25.24
CA ASP A 196 -8.27 15.78 -25.26
C ASP A 196 -7.49 14.77 -24.41
N GLN A 197 -6.36 14.28 -24.92
CA GLN A 197 -5.57 13.23 -24.27
C GLN A 197 -5.12 13.60 -22.86
N SER A 198 -4.94 14.88 -22.56
CA SER A 198 -4.57 15.40 -21.24
C SER A 198 -5.70 15.32 -20.21
N LEU A 199 -6.95 15.21 -20.66
CA LEU A 199 -8.15 15.09 -19.83
C LEU A 199 -8.55 13.64 -19.57
N LEU A 200 -8.07 12.71 -20.40
CA LEU A 200 -8.44 11.30 -20.30
C LEU A 200 -7.98 10.69 -18.98
N VAL A 201 -8.90 9.97 -18.33
CA VAL A 201 -8.67 9.23 -17.09
C VAL A 201 -8.83 7.74 -17.38
N ARG A 202 -7.73 7.00 -17.27
CA ARG A 202 -7.70 5.57 -17.63
C ARG A 202 -8.02 4.62 -16.47
N ASN A 203 -7.85 5.07 -15.22
CA ASN A 203 -8.14 4.24 -14.06
C ASN A 203 -9.66 4.13 -13.87
N GLN A 204 -10.20 2.93 -14.04
CA GLN A 204 -11.65 2.73 -14.06
C GLN A 204 -12.23 2.84 -12.64
N ASN A 205 -13.17 3.77 -12.46
CA ASN A 205 -14.08 3.86 -11.31
C ASN A 205 -13.41 3.95 -9.94
N ALA A 206 -12.25 4.60 -9.88
CA ALA A 206 -11.47 4.74 -8.67
C ALA A 206 -10.98 6.19 -8.53
N SER A 207 -11.07 6.75 -7.32
CA SER A 207 -10.48 8.04 -7.00
C SER A 207 -8.96 7.99 -7.10
N ILE A 208 -8.30 9.14 -7.18
CA ILE A 208 -6.84 9.21 -7.22
C ILE A 208 -6.20 8.50 -6.01
N TYR A 209 -6.89 8.55 -4.86
CA TYR A 209 -6.47 7.92 -3.61
C TYR A 209 -6.50 6.40 -3.63
N HIS A 210 -7.10 5.74 -4.62
CA HIS A 210 -6.98 4.28 -4.76
C HIS A 210 -5.61 3.83 -5.27
N ASN A 211 -4.80 4.75 -5.81
CA ASN A 211 -3.44 4.41 -6.22
C ASN A 211 -2.56 4.21 -4.98
N ARG A 212 -2.06 3.00 -4.76
CA ARG A 212 -1.30 2.55 -3.56
C ARG A 212 0.04 3.24 -3.37
N ASP A 213 0.63 3.74 -4.44
CA ASP A 213 1.96 4.31 -4.40
C ASP A 213 1.94 5.75 -3.85
N LEU A 214 0.76 6.40 -3.78
CA LEU A 214 0.66 7.76 -3.27
C LEU A 214 1.16 7.86 -1.83
N ILE A 215 2.21 8.68 -1.67
CA ILE A 215 2.77 9.05 -0.37
C ILE A 215 1.93 10.17 0.29
N PRO A 216 1.89 10.24 1.64
CA PRO A 216 1.05 11.18 2.37
C PRO A 216 1.19 12.65 1.98
N SER A 217 2.41 13.13 1.71
CA SER A 217 2.65 14.53 1.33
C SER A 217 1.96 14.90 0.01
N VAL A 218 1.97 13.99 -0.97
CA VAL A 218 1.24 14.15 -2.24
C VAL A 218 -0.27 14.08 -1.99
N MET A 219 -0.72 13.17 -1.12
CA MET A 219 -2.13 13.04 -0.76
C MET A 219 -2.68 14.31 -0.10
N ASP A 220 -1.91 14.94 0.80
CA ASP A 220 -2.24 16.21 1.44
C ASP A 220 -2.34 17.35 0.42
N GLU A 221 -1.38 17.46 -0.50
CA GLU A 221 -1.44 18.49 -1.54
C GLU A 221 -2.68 18.32 -2.42
N LEU A 222 -2.97 17.09 -2.87
CA LEU A 222 -4.17 16.80 -3.67
C LEU A 222 -5.44 17.11 -2.87
N PHE A 223 -5.47 16.79 -1.57
CA PHE A 223 -6.61 17.04 -0.71
C PHE A 223 -6.86 18.55 -0.57
N ASN A 224 -5.80 19.32 -0.34
CA ASN A 224 -5.85 20.78 -0.23
C ASN A 224 -6.24 21.43 -1.57
N ALA A 225 -5.83 20.84 -2.69
CA ALA A 225 -6.18 21.28 -4.03
C ALA A 225 -7.65 21.00 -4.41
N GLY A 226 -8.36 20.15 -3.67
CA GLY A 226 -9.80 19.92 -3.81
C GLY A 226 -10.20 18.49 -4.17
N PHE A 227 -9.27 17.54 -4.21
CA PHE A 227 -9.61 16.11 -4.33
C PHE A 227 -10.14 15.60 -2.98
N LYS A 228 -11.44 15.33 -2.88
CA LYS A 228 -12.11 14.97 -1.61
C LYS A 228 -12.60 13.52 -1.53
N ASP A 229 -12.49 12.74 -2.61
CA ASP A 229 -12.93 11.33 -2.67
C ASP A 229 -11.94 10.35 -2.02
N PHE A 230 -11.49 10.63 -0.79
CA PHE A 230 -10.51 9.81 -0.08
C PHE A 230 -11.11 8.61 0.68
N ASP A 231 -12.41 8.63 0.99
CA ASP A 231 -13.12 7.51 1.63
C ASP A 231 -14.34 7.01 0.80
N SER A 232 -14.45 7.53 -0.42
CA SER A 232 -15.47 7.11 -1.38
C SER A 232 -15.10 5.74 -1.96
N ALA A 233 -16.07 4.81 -1.96
CA ALA A 233 -15.84 3.46 -2.48
C ALA A 233 -15.83 3.45 -4.02
N SER A 234 -14.97 2.60 -4.60
CA SER A 234 -14.93 2.30 -6.03
C SER A 234 -16.21 1.58 -6.50
N SER A 235 -16.30 1.28 -7.80
CA SER A 235 -17.38 0.42 -8.32
C SER A 235 -17.40 -0.99 -7.75
N THR A 236 -16.30 -1.45 -7.14
CA THR A 236 -16.22 -2.75 -6.45
C THR A 236 -16.41 -2.62 -4.94
N ASN A 237 -16.92 -1.49 -4.48
CA ASN A 237 -17.18 -1.16 -3.08
C ASN A 237 -15.92 -1.14 -2.19
N VAL A 238 -14.74 -1.01 -2.81
CA VAL A 238 -13.45 -0.92 -2.11
C VAL A 238 -13.12 0.56 -1.89
N THR A 239 -12.77 0.96 -0.66
CA THR A 239 -12.27 2.32 -0.39
C THR A 239 -10.76 2.41 -0.58
N PRO A 240 -10.19 3.62 -0.71
CA PRO A 240 -8.75 3.82 -0.69
C PRO A 240 -8.05 3.19 0.52
N LEU A 241 -8.66 3.24 1.71
CA LEU A 241 -8.11 2.66 2.94
C LEU A 241 -8.14 1.13 2.93
N MET A 242 -9.03 0.50 2.17
CA MET A 242 -9.09 -0.96 2.00
C MET A 242 -8.07 -1.49 0.96
N THR A 243 -7.36 -0.61 0.25
CA THR A 243 -6.35 -1.05 -0.72
C THR A 243 -5.12 -1.63 0.00
N THR A 244 -4.62 -2.77 -0.48
CA THR A 244 -3.50 -3.51 0.13
C THR A 244 -2.17 -3.08 -0.48
N TYR A 245 -1.06 -3.20 0.25
CA TYR A 245 0.27 -2.86 -0.29
C TYR A 245 1.00 -4.08 -0.83
N GLU A 246 1.74 -3.90 -1.93
CA GLU A 246 2.41 -4.99 -2.65
C GLU A 246 3.79 -5.37 -2.10
N SER A 247 4.47 -4.47 -1.36
CA SER A 247 5.90 -4.62 -1.06
C SER A 247 6.26 -4.34 0.39
N PHE A 248 7.15 -5.16 0.94
CA PHE A 248 7.74 -4.95 2.26
C PHE A 248 8.58 -3.67 2.33
N TYR A 249 9.17 -3.24 1.21
CA TYR A 249 9.96 -2.00 1.16
C TYR A 249 9.09 -0.75 1.37
N SER A 250 7.77 -0.85 1.14
CA SER A 250 6.81 0.24 1.33
C SER A 250 5.95 0.07 2.60
N ALA A 251 6.32 -0.83 3.52
CA ALA A 251 5.60 -0.98 4.80
C ALA A 251 5.47 0.33 5.58
N TRP A 252 6.53 1.15 5.53
CA TRP A 252 6.56 2.48 6.15
C TRP A 252 5.54 3.42 5.54
N GLU A 253 5.60 3.57 4.21
CA GLU A 253 4.70 4.42 3.43
C GLU A 253 3.25 3.96 3.58
N GLY A 254 3.04 2.64 3.72
CA GLY A 254 1.74 2.05 3.97
C GLY A 254 1.12 2.48 5.29
N ILE A 255 1.88 2.43 6.38
CA ILE A 255 1.38 2.88 7.69
C ILE A 255 1.17 4.40 7.69
N GLU A 256 2.08 5.19 7.12
CA GLU A 256 1.88 6.64 7.03
C GLU A 256 0.62 7.00 6.24
N ARG A 257 0.33 6.27 5.16
CA ARG A 257 -0.90 6.45 4.40
C ARG A 257 -2.15 6.07 5.19
N MET A 258 -2.12 4.95 5.91
CA MET A 258 -3.25 4.56 6.78
C MET A 258 -3.53 5.67 7.79
N VAL A 259 -2.49 6.14 8.49
CA VAL A 259 -2.59 7.27 9.43
C VAL A 259 -3.15 8.51 8.75
N TRP A 260 -2.70 8.81 7.53
CA TRP A 260 -3.22 9.93 6.75
C TRP A 260 -4.74 9.81 6.52
N PHE A 261 -5.23 8.67 6.04
CA PHE A 261 -6.68 8.48 5.82
C PHE A 261 -7.48 8.62 7.11
N LEU A 262 -6.99 8.06 8.21
CA LEU A 262 -7.63 8.16 9.52
C LEU A 262 -7.66 9.62 10.01
N SER A 263 -6.59 10.37 9.80
CA SER A 263 -6.54 11.80 10.12
C SER A 263 -7.53 12.65 9.34
N LYS A 264 -7.99 12.17 8.17
CA LYS A 264 -9.07 12.80 7.38
C LYS A 264 -10.46 12.27 7.72
N GLY A 265 -10.58 11.29 8.63
CA GLY A 265 -11.85 10.75 9.08
C GLY A 265 -12.37 9.57 8.26
N ALA A 266 -11.50 8.81 7.60
CA ALA A 266 -11.91 7.61 6.85
C ALA A 266 -12.57 6.55 7.77
N ASP A 267 -13.62 5.91 7.28
CA ASP A 267 -14.44 4.98 8.07
C ASP A 267 -13.83 3.58 8.16
N ILE A 268 -13.27 3.25 9.32
CA ILE A 268 -12.72 1.94 9.63
C ILE A 268 -13.78 0.89 10.02
N SER A 269 -15.02 1.31 10.25
CA SER A 269 -16.12 0.43 10.66
C SER A 269 -16.82 -0.24 9.46
N ARG A 270 -16.54 0.24 8.24
CA ARG A 270 -17.11 -0.28 7.00
C ARG A 270 -16.79 -1.76 6.81
N THR A 271 -17.80 -2.53 6.46
CA THR A 271 -17.66 -3.95 6.10
C THR A 271 -16.95 -4.07 4.74
N LEU A 272 -16.03 -5.03 4.63
CA LEU A 272 -15.34 -5.32 3.37
C LEU A 272 -16.32 -5.94 2.35
N PRO A 273 -16.15 -5.72 1.03
CA PRO A 273 -17.13 -6.16 0.02
C PRO A 273 -17.43 -7.67 0.01
N CYS A 274 -16.40 -8.49 0.27
CA CYS A 274 -16.47 -9.95 0.15
C CYS A 274 -16.28 -10.67 1.48
N SER A 275 -16.44 -9.95 2.61
CA SER A 275 -16.21 -10.50 3.95
C SER A 275 -17.14 -9.88 4.99
N LYS A 276 -17.31 -10.57 6.11
CA LYS A 276 -17.92 -10.00 7.33
C LYS A 276 -16.96 -9.10 8.10
N ALA A 277 -15.66 -9.18 7.83
CA ALA A 277 -14.65 -8.35 8.44
C ALA A 277 -14.84 -6.88 8.07
N LYS A 278 -14.51 -6.01 9.02
CA LYS A 278 -14.46 -4.56 8.83
C LYS A 278 -13.09 -4.07 8.37
N THR A 279 -13.01 -2.89 7.78
CA THR A 279 -11.76 -2.22 7.37
C THR A 279 -10.70 -2.26 8.47
N ALA A 280 -11.06 -1.99 9.73
CA ALA A 280 -10.12 -2.04 10.85
C ALA A 280 -9.40 -3.40 11.01
N HIS A 281 -10.09 -4.51 10.74
CA HIS A 281 -9.49 -5.84 10.78
C HIS A 281 -8.46 -6.02 9.67
N LEU A 282 -8.76 -5.54 8.46
CA LEU A 282 -7.80 -5.54 7.34
C LEU A 282 -6.55 -4.71 7.68
N LEU A 283 -6.73 -3.50 8.21
CA LEU A 283 -5.62 -2.64 8.63
C LEU A 283 -4.76 -3.33 9.71
N THR A 284 -5.41 -3.98 10.67
CA THR A 284 -4.72 -4.74 11.72
C THR A 284 -3.84 -5.83 11.12
N VAL A 285 -4.36 -6.63 10.18
CA VAL A 285 -3.58 -7.68 9.51
C VAL A 285 -2.38 -7.09 8.77
N GLN A 286 -2.56 -5.96 8.08
CA GLN A 286 -1.48 -5.30 7.35
C GLN A 286 -0.40 -4.77 8.31
N ILE A 287 -0.78 -4.09 9.39
CA ILE A 287 0.14 -3.54 10.40
C ILE A 287 0.95 -4.67 11.03
N VAL A 288 0.27 -5.72 11.52
CA VAL A 288 0.94 -6.88 12.12
C VAL A 288 1.85 -7.56 11.11
N GLY A 289 1.39 -7.76 9.87
CA GLY A 289 2.19 -8.33 8.78
C GLY A 289 3.45 -7.52 8.46
N PHE A 290 3.38 -6.19 8.48
CA PHE A 290 4.54 -5.31 8.28
C PHE A 290 5.55 -5.41 9.42
N LEU A 291 5.09 -5.36 10.66
CA LEU A 291 5.92 -5.51 11.85
C LEU A 291 6.71 -6.82 11.80
N ILE A 292 5.99 -7.90 11.55
CA ILE A 292 6.53 -9.25 11.35
C ILE A 292 7.56 -9.29 10.22
N ALA A 293 7.25 -8.75 9.05
CA ALA A 293 8.16 -8.78 7.91
C ALA A 293 9.47 -8.00 8.14
N ILE A 294 9.43 -6.93 8.94
CA ILE A 294 10.64 -6.18 9.34
C ILE A 294 11.59 -7.09 10.13
N VAL A 295 11.04 -7.97 10.98
CA VAL A 295 11.81 -8.95 11.77
C VAL A 295 12.38 -10.07 10.88
N ASP A 296 11.65 -10.52 9.84
CA ASP A 296 12.10 -11.58 8.91
C ASP A 296 13.31 -11.16 8.06
N ILE A 297 13.28 -9.94 7.52
CA ILE A 297 14.15 -9.54 6.39
C ILE A 297 15.49 -8.99 6.86
N ARG A 298 15.56 -8.40 8.06
CA ARG A 298 16.72 -7.58 8.48
C ARG A 298 17.60 -8.31 9.49
N LYS A 299 18.92 -8.08 9.37
CA LYS A 299 19.90 -8.47 10.40
C LYS A 299 19.73 -7.59 11.65
N SER A 300 20.03 -8.15 12.82
CA SER A 300 19.63 -7.68 14.17
C SER A 300 19.55 -6.15 14.34
N ASP A 301 20.60 -5.41 14.01
CA ASP A 301 20.73 -4.02 14.47
C ASP A 301 19.81 -3.06 13.69
N ALA A 302 19.59 -3.30 12.40
CA ALA A 302 18.67 -2.50 11.59
C ALA A 302 17.20 -2.80 11.94
N VAL A 303 16.89 -4.04 12.37
CA VAL A 303 15.53 -4.44 12.78
C VAL A 303 15.02 -3.53 13.90
N TYR A 304 15.81 -3.35 14.95
CA TYR A 304 15.42 -2.57 16.12
C TYR A 304 15.11 -1.11 15.78
N PHE A 305 15.96 -0.47 14.96
CA PHE A 305 15.75 0.92 14.55
C PHE A 305 14.43 1.08 13.79
N HIS A 306 14.22 0.23 12.77
CA HIS A 306 13.03 0.31 11.94
C HIS A 306 11.75 -0.09 12.67
N TRP A 307 11.82 -1.10 13.53
CA TRP A 307 10.69 -1.49 14.38
C TRP A 307 10.30 -0.33 15.31
N SER A 308 11.25 0.24 16.04
CA SER A 308 10.97 1.29 17.04
C SER A 308 10.39 2.54 16.39
N SER A 309 10.90 2.90 15.21
CA SER A 309 10.36 4.01 14.43
C SER A 309 8.91 3.76 13.97
N LEU A 310 8.58 2.51 13.63
CA LEU A 310 7.23 2.14 13.22
C LEU A 310 6.27 2.11 14.41
N GLU A 311 6.76 1.58 15.52
CA GLU A 311 6.06 1.49 16.80
C GLU A 311 5.64 2.88 17.29
N GLU A 312 6.53 3.88 17.22
CA GLU A 312 6.26 5.27 17.58
C GLU A 312 5.11 5.86 16.76
N LYS A 313 5.08 5.58 15.45
CA LYS A 313 4.02 6.07 14.55
C LYS A 313 2.68 5.40 14.81
N ILE A 314 2.67 4.09 15.02
CA ILE A 314 1.47 3.37 15.40
C ILE A 314 0.97 3.88 16.74
N ALA A 315 1.87 4.08 17.71
CA ALA A 315 1.52 4.61 19.03
C ALA A 315 0.87 6.00 18.95
N TYR A 316 1.34 6.88 18.05
CA TYR A 316 0.74 8.19 17.81
C TYR A 316 -0.71 8.10 17.30
N SER A 317 -1.05 7.04 16.58
CA SER A 317 -2.38 6.87 15.94
C SER A 317 -3.18 5.68 16.50
N LYS A 318 -2.78 5.15 17.66
CA LYS A 318 -3.27 3.86 18.18
C LYS A 318 -4.78 3.85 18.44
N GLU A 319 -5.36 4.97 18.89
CA GLU A 319 -6.80 5.08 19.14
C GLU A 319 -7.63 4.88 17.87
N HIS A 320 -7.09 5.27 16.72
CA HIS A 320 -7.75 5.10 15.43
C HIS A 320 -7.41 3.76 14.76
N LEU A 321 -6.19 3.25 14.95
CA LEU A 321 -5.75 1.99 14.34
C LEU A 321 -6.27 0.76 15.09
N PHE A 322 -6.44 0.85 16.41
CA PHE A 322 -6.86 -0.23 17.31
C PHE A 322 -8.05 0.19 18.17
N PRO A 323 -9.24 0.46 17.59
CA PRO A 323 -10.45 0.83 18.33
C PRO A 323 -11.06 -0.38 19.06
N CYS A 324 -10.39 -0.86 20.10
CA CYS A 324 -10.81 -1.98 20.95
C CYS A 324 -11.43 -1.45 22.26
N PRO A 325 -12.50 -2.07 22.80
CA PRO A 325 -13.24 -3.24 22.32
C PRO A 325 -14.44 -2.91 21.40
N SER A 326 -14.66 -1.64 21.08
CA SER A 326 -15.88 -1.15 20.43
C SER A 326 -16.16 -1.69 19.02
N LEU A 327 -15.15 -2.27 18.36
CA LEU A 327 -15.27 -2.70 16.98
C LEU A 327 -15.08 -4.21 16.83
N THR A 328 -16.19 -4.93 16.72
CA THR A 328 -16.25 -6.34 16.35
C THR A 328 -16.80 -6.51 14.94
N ASP A 329 -16.44 -7.60 14.26
CA ASP A 329 -17.14 -8.07 13.07
C ASP A 329 -18.36 -8.96 13.43
N GLN A 330 -18.98 -9.56 12.42
CA GLN A 330 -20.11 -10.50 12.59
C GLN A 330 -19.68 -11.96 12.47
N CYS A 331 -18.42 -12.28 12.80
CA CYS A 331 -17.95 -13.65 12.76
C CYS A 331 -18.55 -14.49 13.90
N THR A 332 -18.70 -15.80 13.65
CA THR A 332 -19.22 -16.78 14.59
C THR A 332 -18.16 -17.81 14.98
N CYS A 333 -16.88 -17.54 14.73
CA CYS A 333 -15.82 -18.45 15.10
C CYS A 333 -15.74 -18.56 16.63
N PRO A 334 -15.62 -19.78 17.19
CA PRO A 334 -15.51 -19.94 18.63
C PRO A 334 -14.29 -19.24 19.25
N CYS A 335 -13.28 -18.83 18.46
CA CYS A 335 -12.18 -18.04 18.99
C CYS A 335 -12.62 -16.65 19.49
N SER A 336 -13.77 -16.11 19.04
CA SER A 336 -14.31 -14.82 19.50
C SER A 336 -15.85 -14.84 19.44
N PRO A 337 -16.54 -15.12 20.56
CA PRO A 337 -17.97 -15.42 20.57
C PRO A 337 -18.87 -14.23 20.20
N GLN A 338 -18.34 -13.00 20.28
CA GLN A 338 -19.07 -11.76 19.94
C GLN A 338 -18.59 -11.15 18.61
N GLY A 339 -18.00 -11.97 17.74
CA GLY A 339 -17.27 -11.51 16.56
C GLY A 339 -15.81 -11.20 16.87
N CYS A 340 -14.96 -11.27 15.87
CA CYS A 340 -13.55 -10.95 15.99
C CYS A 340 -13.37 -9.47 16.31
N THR A 341 -12.50 -9.19 17.27
CA THR A 341 -11.95 -7.85 17.54
C THR A 341 -10.66 -7.64 16.76
N VAL A 342 -10.21 -6.39 16.63
CA VAL A 342 -8.87 -6.07 16.13
C VAL A 342 -7.77 -6.81 16.91
N VAL A 343 -7.87 -6.96 18.23
CA VAL A 343 -6.87 -7.70 19.04
C VAL A 343 -6.85 -9.19 18.68
N SER A 344 -8.02 -9.82 18.53
CA SER A 344 -8.09 -11.24 18.15
C SER A 344 -7.52 -11.48 16.74
N VAL A 345 -7.75 -10.55 15.82
CA VAL A 345 -7.20 -10.60 14.46
C VAL A 345 -5.68 -10.40 14.49
N ALA A 346 -5.18 -9.45 15.29
CA ALA A 346 -3.76 -9.18 15.46
C ALA A 346 -3.01 -10.40 16.02
N GLY A 347 -3.53 -10.99 17.10
CA GLY A 347 -2.96 -12.19 17.72
C GLY A 347 -2.97 -13.38 16.75
N ARG A 348 -4.07 -13.61 16.03
CA ARG A 348 -4.14 -14.66 15.01
C ARG A 348 -3.11 -14.43 13.90
N GLN A 349 -2.98 -13.20 13.39
CA GLN A 349 -2.02 -12.89 12.34
C GLN A 349 -0.57 -13.12 12.81
N ALA A 350 -0.28 -12.83 14.07
CA ALA A 350 1.00 -13.18 14.67
C ALA A 350 1.23 -14.69 14.65
N MET A 351 0.25 -15.50 15.07
CA MET A 351 0.43 -16.94 15.24
C MET A 351 0.55 -17.71 13.92
N ARG A 352 -0.17 -17.27 12.87
CA ARG A 352 -0.20 -17.98 11.58
C ARG A 352 1.03 -17.77 10.72
N TRP A 353 1.96 -16.94 11.15
CA TRP A 353 3.09 -16.60 10.31
C TRP A 353 4.11 -17.73 10.21
N SER A 354 4.11 -18.44 9.08
CA SER A 354 4.92 -19.65 8.88
C SER A 354 6.44 -19.46 8.92
N ARG A 355 6.94 -18.22 9.01
CA ARG A 355 8.38 -17.92 9.00
C ARG A 355 8.97 -17.61 10.38
N TRP A 356 8.23 -17.79 11.47
CA TRP A 356 8.81 -17.69 12.82
C TRP A 356 10.05 -18.55 13.02
N SER A 357 10.12 -19.71 12.34
CA SER A 357 11.29 -20.59 12.34
C SER A 357 12.57 -19.94 11.79
N ARG A 358 12.46 -18.86 11.02
CA ARG A 358 13.60 -18.12 10.43
C ARG A 358 14.10 -16.99 11.33
N ILE A 359 13.33 -16.62 12.35
CA ILE A 359 13.63 -15.49 13.20
C ILE A 359 14.51 -15.94 14.36
N THR A 360 15.66 -15.28 14.50
CA THR A 360 16.46 -15.37 15.72
C THR A 360 15.72 -14.69 16.87
N ASP A 361 15.68 -15.34 18.03
CA ASP A 361 14.99 -14.81 19.22
C ASP A 361 13.47 -14.59 18.99
N LYS A 362 12.84 -15.56 18.32
CA LYS A 362 11.40 -15.58 18.00
C LYS A 362 10.51 -15.39 19.24
N SER A 363 10.91 -15.92 20.40
CA SER A 363 10.21 -15.73 21.69
C SER A 363 10.14 -14.25 22.07
N SER A 364 11.28 -13.55 22.15
CA SER A 364 11.31 -12.13 22.52
C SER A 364 10.55 -11.24 21.54
N TRP A 365 10.64 -11.51 20.23
CA TRP A 365 9.89 -10.74 19.23
C TRP A 365 8.38 -10.96 19.33
N LEU A 366 7.94 -12.20 19.55
CA LEU A 366 6.53 -12.49 19.76
C LEU A 366 6.01 -11.80 21.03
N LYS A 367 6.74 -11.91 22.15
CA LYS A 367 6.41 -11.23 23.41
C LYS A 367 6.29 -9.73 23.23
N ARG A 368 7.24 -9.12 22.52
CA ARG A 368 7.21 -7.68 22.21
C ARG A 368 6.00 -7.31 21.35
N LEU A 369 5.70 -8.10 20.31
CA LEU A 369 4.54 -7.85 19.45
C LEU A 369 3.22 -7.94 20.23
N ILE A 370 3.03 -8.99 21.03
CA ILE A 370 1.83 -9.17 21.86
C ILE A 370 1.67 -8.02 22.87
N SER A 371 2.76 -7.65 23.55
CA SER A 371 2.77 -6.50 24.47
C SER A 371 2.30 -5.22 23.76
N ARG A 372 2.82 -4.96 22.54
CA ARG A 372 2.41 -3.77 21.77
C ARG A 372 0.98 -3.82 21.29
N ILE A 373 0.47 -4.98 20.87
CA ILE A 373 -0.95 -5.13 20.51
C ILE A 373 -1.85 -4.75 21.69
N ILE A 374 -1.50 -5.19 22.90
CA ILE A 374 -2.26 -4.88 24.13
C ILE A 374 -2.16 -3.39 24.47
N ASP A 375 -0.97 -2.81 24.43
CA ASP A 375 -0.74 -1.38 24.66
C ASP A 375 -1.52 -0.49 23.67
N TRP A 376 -1.56 -0.89 22.38
CA TRP A 376 -2.30 -0.19 21.34
C TRP A 376 -3.81 -0.32 21.51
N ALA A 377 -4.27 -1.46 22.01
CA ALA A 377 -5.65 -1.70 22.43
C ALA A 377 -5.97 -1.13 23.82
N GLN A 378 -5.20 -0.13 24.27
CA GLN A 378 -5.39 0.65 25.49
C GLN A 378 -5.33 -0.17 26.78
N SER A 379 -4.69 -1.34 26.76
CA SER A 379 -4.52 -2.22 27.92
C SER A 379 -5.85 -2.51 28.65
N THR A 380 -6.94 -2.64 27.89
CA THR A 380 -8.24 -2.94 28.47
C THR A 380 -8.31 -4.42 28.88
N PRO A 381 -9.06 -4.78 29.93
CA PRO A 381 -9.24 -6.19 30.32
C PRO A 381 -9.78 -7.05 29.16
N SER A 382 -10.58 -6.46 28.27
CA SER A 382 -11.08 -7.14 27.08
C SER A 382 -9.97 -7.49 26.08
N ALA A 383 -8.93 -6.65 25.96
CA ALA A 383 -7.79 -6.92 25.09
C ALA A 383 -6.94 -8.07 25.64
N GLU A 384 -6.66 -8.06 26.94
CA GLU A 384 -5.91 -9.12 27.63
C GLU A 384 -6.64 -10.47 27.53
N GLN A 385 -7.95 -10.48 27.79
CA GLN A 385 -8.79 -11.67 27.62
C GLN A 385 -8.81 -12.18 26.16
N ALA A 386 -8.82 -11.28 25.18
CA ALA A 386 -8.74 -11.65 23.77
C ALA A 386 -7.39 -12.26 23.40
N VAL A 387 -6.29 -11.83 24.04
CA VAL A 387 -4.97 -12.43 23.87
C VAL A 387 -4.93 -13.83 24.50
N ILE A 388 -5.33 -13.99 25.76
CA ILE A 388 -5.38 -15.31 26.43
C ILE A 388 -6.22 -16.29 25.60
N ARG A 389 -7.38 -15.84 25.12
CA ARG A 389 -8.28 -16.66 24.28
C ARG A 389 -7.62 -17.05 22.96
N SER A 390 -7.00 -16.11 22.26
CA SER A 390 -6.32 -16.37 20.98
C SER A 390 -5.15 -17.35 21.13
N LEU A 391 -4.30 -17.16 22.15
CA LEU A 391 -3.16 -18.02 22.42
C LEU A 391 -3.60 -19.44 22.78
N THR A 392 -4.60 -19.57 23.64
CA THR A 392 -5.14 -20.89 24.05
C THR A 392 -5.76 -21.62 22.86
N PHE A 393 -6.48 -20.90 22.00
CA PHE A 393 -7.11 -21.47 20.80
C PHE A 393 -6.06 -22.02 19.81
N ASP A 394 -5.01 -21.24 19.57
CA ASP A 394 -3.89 -21.64 18.70
C ASP A 394 -3.09 -22.82 19.27
N ALA A 395 -2.77 -22.78 20.57
CA ALA A 395 -2.01 -23.81 21.26
C ALA A 395 -2.73 -25.18 21.29
N LEU A 396 -4.07 -25.18 21.37
CA LEU A 396 -4.87 -26.42 21.28
C LEU A 396 -5.00 -26.97 19.84
N GLY A 397 -4.50 -26.20 18.86
CA GLY A 397 -4.57 -26.52 17.45
C GLY A 397 -5.94 -26.43 16.81
N LEU A 398 -6.82 -25.61 17.40
CA LEU A 398 -8.14 -25.37 16.83
C LEU A 398 -8.03 -24.51 15.56
N LYS A 399 -8.80 -24.87 14.55
CA LYS A 399 -8.78 -24.18 13.25
C LYS A 399 -9.72 -22.97 13.28
N HIS A 400 -9.21 -21.79 12.96
CA HIS A 400 -10.05 -20.59 12.82
C HIS A 400 -10.93 -20.67 11.57
N THR A 401 -12.20 -20.29 11.70
CA THR A 401 -13.15 -20.07 10.59
C THR A 401 -13.40 -18.58 10.31
N CYS A 402 -12.78 -17.69 11.09
CA CYS A 402 -12.94 -16.24 11.02
C CYS A 402 -11.88 -15.54 10.17
N CYS A 403 -12.30 -14.50 9.43
CA CYS A 403 -11.46 -13.49 8.77
C CYS A 403 -10.25 -14.05 7.98
N ILE A 404 -10.33 -15.27 7.48
CA ILE A 404 -9.22 -15.95 6.81
C ILE A 404 -8.89 -15.33 5.46
N GLU A 405 -9.88 -14.67 4.85
CA GLU A 405 -9.79 -14.04 3.54
C GLU A 405 -8.90 -12.80 3.56
N ILE A 406 -8.76 -12.15 4.73
CA ILE A 406 -7.81 -11.05 4.95
C ILE A 406 -6.43 -11.56 5.39
N ASP A 407 -6.33 -12.75 5.99
CA ASP A 407 -5.05 -13.33 6.44
C ASP A 407 -4.09 -13.62 5.24
N GLY A 408 -4.64 -13.83 4.03
CA GLY A 408 -3.89 -14.13 2.81
C GLY A 408 -3.18 -12.95 2.12
N VAL A 409 -3.35 -11.72 2.64
CA VAL A 409 -2.84 -10.48 2.02
C VAL A 409 -1.30 -10.37 2.07
N VAL A 410 -0.64 -11.11 2.98
CA VAL A 410 0.82 -11.00 3.20
C VAL A 410 1.66 -11.93 2.29
N LYS A 411 1.03 -12.78 1.47
CA LYS A 411 1.78 -13.53 0.45
C LYS A 411 2.16 -12.55 -0.68
N ALA A 412 3.41 -12.08 -0.64
CA ALA A 412 3.99 -11.05 -1.52
C ALA A 412 3.81 -11.23 -3.04
N SER A 413 3.32 -12.38 -3.51
CA SER A 413 3.00 -12.63 -4.92
C SER A 413 1.53 -12.40 -5.29
N ASP A 414 0.60 -12.45 -4.34
CA ASP A 414 -0.84 -12.46 -4.62
C ASP A 414 -1.45 -11.08 -4.39
N ARG A 415 -1.54 -10.31 -5.49
CA ARG A 415 -2.25 -9.02 -5.58
C ARG A 415 -3.76 -9.18 -5.36
N ARG A 416 -4.16 -9.47 -4.12
CA ARG A 416 -5.58 -9.51 -3.76
C ARG A 416 -5.99 -8.14 -3.25
N ASP A 417 -6.63 -7.42 -4.15
CA ASP A 417 -7.53 -6.31 -3.83
C ASP A 417 -8.67 -6.82 -2.93
N ALA A 418 -9.25 -5.96 -2.09
CA ALA A 418 -10.29 -6.36 -1.14
C ALA A 418 -11.55 -6.94 -1.80
N ASP A 419 -11.82 -6.59 -3.06
CA ASP A 419 -12.89 -7.16 -3.89
C ASP A 419 -12.58 -8.56 -4.43
N LYS A 420 -11.31 -8.99 -4.40
CA LYS A 420 -10.85 -10.32 -4.80
C LYS A 420 -10.63 -11.26 -3.62
N MET A 421 -10.94 -10.81 -2.40
CA MET A 421 -10.92 -11.66 -1.22
C MET A 421 -12.01 -12.72 -1.34
N VAL A 422 -11.65 -13.98 -1.12
CA VAL A 422 -12.57 -15.11 -1.18
C VAL A 422 -12.61 -15.71 0.22
N GLY A 423 -13.79 -15.65 0.84
CA GLY A 423 -14.07 -16.35 2.08
C GLY A 423 -14.08 -17.87 1.87
N ARG A 424 -14.02 -18.62 2.97
CA ARG A 424 -14.25 -20.06 2.93
C ARG A 424 -15.66 -20.37 2.47
N ASP A 425 -15.80 -21.49 1.77
CA ASP A 425 -17.11 -22.04 1.52
C ASP A 425 -17.78 -22.49 2.84
N PRO A 426 -19.11 -22.43 2.92
CA PRO A 426 -19.84 -22.83 4.13
C PRO A 426 -19.61 -24.30 4.50
N GLU A 427 -19.37 -25.18 3.54
CA GLU A 427 -19.09 -26.59 3.81
C GLU A 427 -17.77 -26.77 4.58
N GLU A 428 -16.67 -26.13 4.16
CA GLU A 428 -15.36 -26.13 4.84
C GLU A 428 -15.49 -25.53 6.24
N ILE A 429 -16.31 -24.48 6.41
CA ILE A 429 -16.59 -23.91 7.74
C ILE A 429 -17.27 -24.95 8.65
N ASN A 430 -18.28 -25.66 8.14
CA ASN A 430 -19.00 -26.68 8.90
C ASN A 430 -18.10 -27.87 9.25
N GLU A 431 -17.25 -28.31 8.31
CA GLU A 431 -16.25 -29.36 8.54
C GLU A 431 -15.30 -28.97 9.66
N ILE A 432 -14.71 -27.77 9.59
CA ILE A 432 -13.82 -27.26 10.63
C ILE A 432 -14.53 -27.14 11.99
N GLN A 433 -15.80 -26.71 12.00
CA GLN A 433 -16.57 -26.65 13.24
C GLN A 433 -16.83 -28.04 13.83
N ALA A 434 -17.07 -29.04 12.99
CA ALA A 434 -17.23 -30.42 13.42
C ALA A 434 -15.92 -30.99 13.98
N GLU A 435 -14.79 -30.76 13.30
CA GLU A 435 -13.45 -31.15 13.76
C GLU A 435 -13.10 -30.49 15.11
N ASN A 436 -13.38 -29.20 15.24
CA ASN A 436 -13.09 -28.46 16.47
C ASN A 436 -13.99 -28.90 17.64
N MET A 437 -15.13 -29.56 17.40
CA MET A 437 -16.15 -29.82 18.41
C MET A 437 -15.60 -30.50 19.67
N GLN A 438 -14.72 -31.49 19.51
CA GLN A 438 -14.10 -32.20 20.64
C GLN A 438 -13.14 -31.29 21.42
N GLY A 439 -12.32 -30.48 20.73
CA GLY A 439 -11.38 -29.56 21.38
C GLY A 439 -12.04 -28.33 21.99
N MET A 440 -13.30 -28.02 21.62
CA MET A 440 -14.03 -26.87 22.16
C MET A 440 -14.37 -26.99 23.64
N GLU A 441 -14.66 -28.21 24.13
CA GLU A 441 -14.93 -28.43 25.55
C GLU A 441 -13.68 -28.12 26.38
N THR A 442 -12.55 -28.72 26.01
CA THR A 442 -11.24 -28.47 26.60
C THR A 442 -10.86 -26.99 26.55
N PHE A 443 -11.06 -26.33 25.40
CA PHE A 443 -10.80 -24.91 25.25
C PHE A 443 -11.62 -24.04 26.21
N ASN A 444 -12.92 -24.29 26.33
CA ASN A 444 -13.77 -23.53 27.24
C ASN A 444 -13.39 -23.77 28.71
N GLN A 445 -13.02 -25.00 29.07
CA GLN A 445 -12.57 -25.34 30.42
C GLN A 445 -11.26 -24.62 30.77
N LEU A 446 -10.23 -24.73 29.92
CA LEU A 446 -8.94 -24.07 30.12
C LEU A 446 -9.11 -22.55 30.16
N LEU A 447 -9.92 -21.98 29.27
CA LEU A 447 -10.13 -20.55 29.25
C LEU A 447 -10.82 -20.05 30.52
N ALA A 448 -11.79 -20.79 31.05
CA ALA A 448 -12.44 -20.45 32.31
C ALA A 448 -11.44 -20.46 33.48
N ASP A 449 -10.55 -21.47 33.54
CA ASP A 449 -9.47 -21.52 34.54
C ASP A 449 -8.51 -20.34 34.37
N PHE A 450 -8.00 -20.10 33.17
CA PHE A 450 -7.07 -19.01 32.90
C PHE A 450 -7.65 -17.63 33.21
N GLN A 451 -8.92 -17.39 32.88
CA GLN A 451 -9.57 -16.11 33.18
C GLN A 451 -9.77 -15.90 34.68
N ALA A 452 -10.17 -16.95 35.41
CA ALA A 452 -10.30 -16.91 36.86
C ALA A 452 -8.93 -16.64 37.51
N LYS A 453 -7.90 -17.37 37.07
CA LYS A 453 -6.54 -17.26 37.61
C LYS A 453 -5.85 -15.95 37.26
N PHE A 454 -6.08 -15.42 36.06
CA PHE A 454 -5.59 -14.10 35.69
C PHE A 454 -6.16 -13.02 36.61
N THR A 455 -7.46 -13.10 36.90
CA THR A 455 -8.15 -12.19 37.82
C THR A 455 -7.67 -12.37 39.27
N GLU A 456 -7.48 -13.61 39.72
CA GLU A 456 -7.02 -13.95 41.07
C GLU A 456 -5.58 -13.45 41.33
N LEU A 457 -4.68 -13.69 40.39
CA LEU A 457 -3.26 -13.37 40.54
C LEU A 457 -2.96 -11.88 40.34
N GLY A 458 -3.77 -11.18 39.53
CA GLY A 458 -3.61 -9.74 39.27
C GLY A 458 -2.26 -9.37 38.64
N LEU A 459 -1.60 -10.32 37.97
CA LEU A 459 -0.30 -10.13 37.33
C LEU A 459 -0.44 -9.32 36.04
N PRO A 460 0.61 -8.59 35.61
CA PRO A 460 0.70 -8.11 34.24
C PRO A 460 0.53 -9.27 33.25
N ILE A 461 -0.22 -9.04 32.17
CA ILE A 461 -0.55 -10.07 31.16
C ILE A 461 0.66 -10.89 30.69
N MET A 462 1.80 -10.26 30.42
CA MET A 462 2.99 -10.99 29.99
C MET A 462 3.55 -11.92 31.07
N GLU A 463 3.59 -11.47 32.33
CA GLU A 463 4.03 -12.28 33.45
C GLU A 463 3.06 -13.44 33.71
N PHE A 464 1.75 -13.20 33.60
CA PHE A 464 0.74 -14.26 33.66
C PHE A 464 0.95 -15.31 32.55
N LEU A 465 1.20 -14.85 31.32
CA LEU A 465 1.37 -15.74 30.19
C LEU A 465 2.61 -16.63 30.34
N GLU A 466 3.71 -16.07 30.84
CA GLU A 466 4.97 -16.78 31.06
C GLU A 466 4.93 -17.70 32.27
N CYS A 467 4.45 -17.22 33.42
CA CYS A 467 4.56 -17.92 34.69
C CYS A 467 3.39 -18.87 34.96
N TYR A 468 2.21 -18.63 34.40
CA TYR A 468 1.02 -19.46 34.64
C TYR A 468 0.54 -20.15 33.38
N TRP A 469 0.14 -19.39 32.35
CA TRP A 469 -0.50 -19.94 31.15
C TRP A 469 0.38 -20.94 30.43
N HIS A 470 1.64 -20.59 30.12
CA HIS A 470 2.53 -21.45 29.33
C HIS A 470 2.83 -22.80 30.01
N PRO A 471 3.27 -22.85 31.29
CA PRO A 471 3.50 -24.13 31.97
C PRO A 471 2.25 -25.01 32.01
N HIS A 472 1.07 -24.43 32.21
CA HIS A 472 -0.19 -25.17 32.22
C HIS A 472 -0.58 -25.69 30.84
N MET A 473 -0.37 -24.88 29.78
CA MET A 473 -0.60 -25.33 28.41
C MET A 473 0.35 -26.47 28.01
N VAL A 474 1.65 -26.35 28.29
CA VAL A 474 2.63 -27.40 28.01
C VAL A 474 2.28 -28.69 28.75
N LYS A 475 1.98 -28.60 30.05
CA LYS A 475 1.53 -29.76 30.84
C LYS A 475 0.28 -30.40 30.24
N HIS A 476 -0.72 -29.60 29.89
CA HIS A 476 -1.95 -30.11 29.31
C HIS A 476 -1.71 -30.82 27.97
N LEU A 477 -0.87 -30.26 27.10
CA LEU A 477 -0.55 -30.86 25.80
C LEU A 477 0.20 -32.19 25.95
N LEU A 478 1.16 -32.28 26.89
CA LEU A 478 1.87 -33.50 27.24
C LEU A 478 0.97 -34.60 27.82
N GLU A 479 -0.17 -34.23 28.41
CA GLU A 479 -1.13 -35.17 29.01
C GLU A 479 -2.26 -35.59 28.05
N ARG A 480 -2.44 -34.86 26.93
CA ARG A 480 -3.65 -34.95 26.07
C ARG A 480 -3.72 -36.20 25.20
N ASP A 481 -2.60 -36.85 24.89
CA ASP A 481 -2.62 -38.08 24.08
C ASP A 481 -1.41 -38.98 24.37
N PRO A 482 -1.40 -39.70 25.52
CA PRO A 482 -0.31 -40.60 25.81
C PRO A 482 -0.27 -41.70 24.74
N TYR A 483 0.87 -41.83 24.05
CA TYR A 483 1.09 -42.88 23.06
C TYR A 483 0.61 -44.24 23.61
N SER A 484 -0.39 -44.80 22.94
CA SER A 484 -0.92 -46.14 23.22
C SER A 484 -0.44 -47.09 22.14
N GLU A 485 0.40 -48.06 22.52
CA GLU A 485 0.82 -49.15 21.61
C GLU A 485 -0.37 -49.88 20.99
N GLU A 486 -1.50 -49.95 21.72
CA GLU A 486 -2.74 -50.56 21.24
C GLU A 486 -3.37 -49.73 20.11
N HIS A 487 -3.43 -48.41 20.26
CA HIS A 487 -3.97 -47.51 19.23
C HIS A 487 -3.08 -47.51 17.96
N ASP A 488 -1.75 -47.47 18.12
CA ASP A 488 -0.81 -47.57 16.98
C ASP A 488 -0.96 -48.92 16.26
N ARG A 489 -1.09 -50.03 17.02
CA ARG A 489 -1.32 -51.36 16.44
C ARG A 489 -2.65 -51.44 15.67
N GLU A 490 -3.74 -50.91 16.22
CA GLU A 490 -5.05 -50.89 15.56
C GLU A 490 -5.03 -50.03 14.29
N THR A 491 -4.35 -48.89 14.33
CA THR A 491 -4.25 -47.97 13.20
C THR A 491 -3.39 -48.57 12.07
N ARG A 492 -2.32 -49.29 12.41
CA ARG A 492 -1.53 -50.08 11.43
C ARG A 492 -2.35 -51.18 10.78
N ASN A 493 -3.27 -51.82 11.51
CA ASN A 493 -4.11 -52.89 10.97
C ASN A 493 -5.09 -52.41 9.89
N ILE A 494 -5.46 -51.13 9.88
CA ILE A 494 -6.26 -50.51 8.81
C ILE A 494 -5.40 -49.89 7.69
N GLY A 495 -4.09 -50.14 7.69
CA GLY A 495 -3.14 -49.66 6.67
C GLY A 495 -2.66 -48.22 6.89
N VAL A 496 -2.92 -47.63 8.05
CA VAL A 496 -2.46 -46.28 8.42
C VAL A 496 -1.23 -46.41 9.32
N ILE A 497 -0.08 -45.90 8.86
CA ILE A 497 1.13 -45.86 9.68
C ILE A 497 1.16 -44.50 10.38
N LEU A 498 0.87 -44.49 11.68
CA LEU A 498 1.10 -43.32 12.51
C LEU A 498 2.62 -43.15 12.65
N GLN A 499 3.15 -42.05 12.13
CA GLN A 499 4.47 -41.60 12.59
C GLN A 499 4.26 -41.08 14.00
N ALA A 500 5.19 -41.37 14.91
CA ALA A 500 5.23 -40.65 16.17
C ALA A 500 5.45 -39.18 15.80
N GLU A 501 4.37 -38.39 15.76
CA GLU A 501 4.49 -36.95 15.75
C GLU A 501 5.20 -36.64 17.07
N GLU A 502 6.42 -36.09 16.99
CA GLU A 502 6.91 -35.30 18.11
C GLU A 502 5.78 -34.33 18.44
N GLU A 503 5.32 -34.31 19.71
CA GLU A 503 4.24 -33.43 20.13
C GLU A 503 4.51 -32.04 19.53
N ASP A 504 3.53 -31.50 18.79
CA ASP A 504 3.62 -30.24 18.05
C ASP A 504 3.67 -29.05 19.02
N LEU A 505 4.73 -29.02 19.85
CA LEU A 505 5.14 -27.93 20.71
C LEU A 505 5.79 -26.80 19.89
N ASP A 506 5.93 -26.98 18.57
CA ASP A 506 6.42 -26.00 17.61
C ASP A 506 5.38 -24.91 17.27
N ARG A 507 4.22 -24.95 17.93
CA ARG A 507 3.19 -23.91 17.86
C ARG A 507 3.77 -22.55 18.24
N VAL A 508 3.45 -21.55 17.44
CA VAL A 508 3.93 -20.17 17.66
C VAL A 508 3.46 -19.62 19.01
N SER A 509 2.25 -19.95 19.45
CA SER A 509 1.74 -19.58 20.78
C SER A 509 2.57 -20.07 21.95
N LEU A 510 3.24 -21.21 21.82
CA LEU A 510 4.09 -21.75 22.89
C LEU A 510 5.45 -21.06 22.98
N LEU A 511 5.84 -20.27 21.96
CA LEU A 511 7.04 -19.44 22.01
C LEU A 511 7.00 -18.40 23.14
N ILE A 512 5.83 -18.11 23.72
CA ILE A 512 5.69 -17.17 24.83
C ILE A 512 6.44 -17.65 26.10
N GLY A 513 6.64 -18.95 26.32
CA GLY A 513 7.40 -19.41 27.48
C GLY A 513 8.78 -19.97 27.17
N ALA A 514 9.20 -19.91 25.90
CA ALA A 514 10.50 -20.38 25.42
C ALA A 514 11.64 -19.39 25.68
#